data_AF-A0A432USX2-F1
#
_entry.id   AF-A0A432USX2-F1
#
_cell.length_a   1.000
_cell.length_b   1.000
_cell.length_c   1.000
_cell.angle_alpha   90.00
_cell.angle_beta   90.00
_cell.angle_gamma   90.00
#
_symmetry.space_group_name_H-M   'P 1'
#
loop_
_entity.id
_entity.type
_entity.pdbx_description
1 polymer ?
#
loop_
_entity_poly.entity_id
_entity_poly.type
_entity_poly.pdbx_seq_one_letter_code
_entity_poly.pdbx_strand_id
1 'polypeptide(L)'
;MKLWNVVWLILILQGCSTQSTQPLSTAEKPMPGWFLQLPTDKAGKALYGAGEGTSRKAAIQAALVDIASQLSIQVASDFETRLNVKESTYTLVDRSTQKQIRSQVSEITIQDYQVLEVERLSYDKYVALLEVSKRKLFNDLKLQVQQQVSLLTAAEQNQSPNNALVQYLFYQNSLDSLKTFEQTLRILETLNPTVSLQSYRQFLTHYQNQANQLKSQIQWEIEADQPSQKWVSLIQHALSQKGFRVATSVASNSATVVRLRTQLNSSQAYGFHIARVVLNIDILSQGISVGGNQIHLKGQAVKSLDQALNNVATKLKKQLEQQGINQVVGLRHL
;
A
#
# COMPACT_ATOMS: atom_id res chain seq x y z
N MET A 1 -80.46 39.28 22.06
CA MET A 1 -80.53 39.20 23.54
C MET A 1 -79.46 38.19 23.97
N LYS A 2 -78.35 38.64 24.57
CA LYS A 2 -78.10 38.59 26.03
C LYS A 2 -78.42 37.20 26.60
N LEU A 3 -77.56 36.48 27.32
CA LEU A 3 -76.21 36.64 27.84
C LEU A 3 -76.00 35.33 28.66
N TRP A 4 -74.75 34.82 28.72
CA TRP A 4 -74.15 34.29 29.96
C TRP A 4 -74.28 32.81 30.38
N ASN A 5 -73.09 32.21 30.52
CA ASN A 5 -72.58 31.21 31.50
C ASN A 5 -71.96 29.99 30.80
N VAL A 6 -70.67 30.00 30.48
CA VAL A 6 -69.51 29.81 31.39
C VAL A 6 -69.63 28.53 32.21
N VAL A 7 -69.11 27.43 31.69
CA VAL A 7 -68.49 26.38 32.51
C VAL A 7 -67.10 26.10 31.92
N TRP A 8 -66.14 26.51 32.72
CA TRP A 8 -64.70 26.35 32.59
C TRP A 8 -64.33 24.86 32.68
N LEU A 9 -63.71 24.29 31.64
CA LEU A 9 -63.09 22.97 31.72
C LEU A 9 -61.57 23.15 31.79
N ILE A 10 -61.02 22.97 33.00
CA ILE A 10 -59.58 22.99 33.27
C ILE A 10 -58.98 21.72 32.68
N LEU A 11 -58.27 21.87 31.57
CA LEU A 11 -57.39 20.85 30.99
C LEU A 11 -56.12 20.76 31.85
N ILE A 12 -56.06 19.75 32.70
CA ILE A 12 -54.85 19.37 33.44
C ILE A 12 -53.93 18.66 32.44
N LEU A 13 -52.99 19.41 31.85
CA LEU A 13 -51.85 18.87 31.14
C LEU A 13 -50.95 18.14 32.15
N GLN A 14 -51.16 16.84 32.33
CA GLN A 14 -50.13 15.98 32.91
C GLN A 14 -49.03 15.79 31.87
N GLY A 15 -48.00 16.62 31.97
CA GLY A 15 -46.73 16.35 31.32
C GLY A 15 -46.14 15.07 31.88
N CYS A 16 -46.16 14.00 31.08
CA CYS A 16 -45.26 12.88 31.29
C CYS A 16 -43.84 13.42 31.09
N SER A 17 -43.16 13.71 32.21
CA SER A 17 -41.71 13.76 32.24
C SER A 17 -41.22 12.39 31.79
N THR A 18 -40.79 12.27 30.54
CA THR A 18 -39.93 11.17 30.09
C THR A 18 -38.64 11.26 30.89
N GLN A 19 -38.63 10.63 32.07
CA GLN A 19 -37.40 10.19 32.68
C GLN A 19 -36.69 9.36 31.62
N SER A 20 -35.56 9.88 31.14
CA SER A 20 -34.57 9.10 30.42
C SER A 20 -34.21 7.93 31.32
N THR A 21 -34.88 6.79 31.13
CA THR A 21 -34.48 5.53 31.74
C THR A 21 -33.10 5.24 31.21
N GLN A 22 -32.07 5.57 32.01
CA GLN A 22 -30.77 4.93 31.83
C GLN A 22 -31.06 3.43 31.80
N PRO A 23 -30.64 2.70 30.74
CA PRO A 23 -30.86 1.27 30.71
C PRO A 23 -30.27 0.68 31.98
N LEU A 24 -31.06 -0.14 32.68
CA LEU A 24 -30.65 -0.92 33.84
C LEU A 24 -29.24 -1.45 33.61
N SER A 25 -28.31 -1.08 34.48
CA SER A 25 -26.95 -1.63 34.50
C SER A 25 -27.09 -3.16 34.59
N THR A 26 -26.94 -3.84 33.44
CA THR A 26 -26.75 -5.27 33.42
C THR A 26 -25.44 -5.51 34.15
N ALA A 27 -25.49 -6.08 35.35
CA ALA A 27 -24.31 -6.45 36.12
C ALA A 27 -23.29 -7.13 35.19
N GLU A 28 -22.09 -6.56 35.10
CA GLU A 28 -21.05 -7.08 34.21
C GLU A 28 -20.72 -8.51 34.64
N LYS A 29 -20.91 -9.46 33.72
CA LYS A 29 -20.55 -10.85 33.98
C LYS A 29 -19.02 -10.95 34.14
N PRO A 30 -18.50 -11.68 35.13
CA PRO A 30 -17.06 -11.84 35.30
C PRO A 30 -16.42 -12.47 34.07
N MET A 31 -15.16 -12.09 33.81
CA MET A 31 -14.33 -12.57 32.72
C MET A 31 -14.20 -14.12 32.77
N PRO A 32 -14.60 -14.86 31.71
CA PRO A 32 -14.46 -16.30 31.72
C PRO A 32 -13.00 -16.78 31.79
N GLY A 33 -12.76 -17.89 32.47
CA GLY A 33 -11.42 -18.44 32.66
C GLY A 33 -10.69 -18.78 31.34
N TRP A 34 -11.42 -19.19 30.31
CA TRP A 34 -10.87 -19.49 28.98
C TRP A 34 -10.32 -18.26 28.25
N PHE A 35 -10.74 -17.05 28.65
CA PHE A 35 -10.23 -15.80 28.09
C PHE A 35 -8.96 -15.33 28.81
N LEU A 36 -8.89 -15.55 30.13
CA LEU A 36 -7.72 -15.23 30.95
C LEU A 36 -6.57 -16.21 30.71
N GLN A 37 -6.90 -17.45 30.34
CA GLN A 37 -5.92 -18.48 30.03
C GLN A 37 -6.32 -19.21 28.75
N LEU A 38 -5.64 -18.87 27.66
CA LEU A 38 -5.83 -19.51 26.36
C LEU A 38 -5.57 -21.02 26.45
N PRO A 39 -6.33 -21.85 25.70
CA PRO A 39 -6.04 -23.27 25.57
C PRO A 39 -4.61 -23.51 25.09
N THR A 40 -3.94 -24.49 25.68
CA THR A 40 -2.57 -24.86 25.27
C THR A 40 -2.61 -25.90 24.15
N ASP A 41 -2.00 -25.58 23.01
CA ASP A 41 -1.81 -26.54 21.92
C ASP A 41 -0.64 -27.50 22.18
N LYS A 42 -0.90 -28.59 22.92
CA LYS A 42 0.13 -29.61 23.23
C LYS A 42 0.63 -30.35 21.98
N ALA A 43 -0.16 -30.41 20.91
CA ALA A 43 0.16 -31.17 19.71
C ALA A 43 0.80 -30.30 18.60
N GLY A 44 0.85 -28.98 18.78
CA GLY A 44 1.39 -28.05 17.80
C GLY A 44 0.54 -27.89 16.53
N LYS A 45 -0.74 -28.30 16.54
CA LYS A 45 -1.64 -28.35 15.39
C LYS A 45 -2.54 -27.12 15.20
N ALA A 46 -2.71 -26.28 16.21
CA ALA A 46 -3.67 -25.20 16.24
C ALA A 46 -3.06 -23.89 16.74
N LEU A 47 -3.68 -22.78 16.37
CA LEU A 47 -3.45 -21.47 16.95
C LEU A 47 -4.74 -21.04 17.64
N TYR A 48 -4.62 -20.52 18.84
CA TYR A 48 -5.76 -19.99 19.59
C TYR A 48 -5.59 -18.49 19.74
N GLY A 49 -6.68 -17.75 19.64
CA GLY A 49 -6.66 -16.34 19.96
C GLY A 49 -7.93 -15.91 20.66
N ALA A 50 -7.77 -14.93 21.54
CA ALA A 50 -8.86 -14.34 22.29
C ALA A 50 -8.98 -12.86 21.97
N GLY A 51 -10.21 -12.35 21.94
CA GLY A 51 -10.46 -10.97 21.57
C GLY A 51 -11.66 -10.39 22.28
N GLU A 52 -11.53 -9.14 22.71
CA GLU A 52 -12.63 -8.34 23.26
C GLU A 52 -13.11 -7.34 22.21
N GLY A 53 -14.41 -7.04 22.20
CA GLY A 53 -14.93 -5.96 21.37
C GLY A 53 -16.35 -5.56 21.74
N THR A 54 -16.78 -4.43 21.19
CA THR A 54 -18.10 -3.85 21.48
C THR A 54 -19.28 -4.60 20.85
N SER A 55 -18.98 -5.58 20.01
CA SER A 55 -19.94 -6.48 19.39
C SER A 55 -19.30 -7.86 19.19
N ARG A 56 -20.12 -8.88 18.96
CA ARG A 56 -19.64 -10.23 18.58
C ARG A 56 -18.65 -10.18 17.41
N LYS A 57 -18.94 -9.37 16.39
CA LYS A 57 -18.05 -9.23 15.21
C LYS A 57 -16.72 -8.57 15.59
N ALA A 58 -16.75 -7.54 16.43
CA ALA A 58 -15.54 -6.87 16.89
C ALA A 58 -14.67 -7.80 17.75
N ALA A 59 -15.27 -8.59 18.64
CA ALA A 59 -14.55 -9.57 19.47
C ALA A 59 -13.91 -10.67 18.62
N ILE A 60 -14.61 -11.20 17.61
CA ILE A 60 -14.05 -12.17 16.66
C ILE A 60 -12.89 -11.54 15.86
N GLN A 61 -13.05 -10.32 15.37
CA GLN A 61 -11.97 -9.63 14.66
C GLN A 61 -10.74 -9.41 15.54
N ALA A 62 -10.94 -9.02 16.81
CA ALA A 62 -9.86 -8.87 17.77
C ALA A 62 -9.14 -10.20 18.03
N ALA A 63 -9.88 -11.31 18.12
CA ALA A 63 -9.30 -12.65 18.30
C ALA A 63 -8.50 -13.10 17.07
N LEU A 64 -8.94 -12.76 15.84
CA LEU A 64 -8.16 -13.00 14.62
C LEU A 64 -6.86 -12.17 14.59
N VAL A 65 -6.92 -10.91 15.05
CA VAL A 65 -5.74 -10.05 15.19
C VAL A 65 -4.75 -10.63 16.22
N ASP A 66 -5.25 -11.20 17.30
CA ASP A 66 -4.42 -11.90 18.29
C ASP A 66 -3.70 -13.11 17.66
N ILE A 67 -4.41 -13.96 16.91
CA ILE A 67 -3.80 -15.08 16.18
C ILE A 67 -2.72 -14.58 15.19
N ALA A 68 -3.01 -13.54 14.41
CA ALA A 68 -2.04 -12.96 13.48
C ALA A 68 -0.81 -12.40 14.21
N SER A 69 -1.00 -11.80 15.38
CA SER A 69 0.08 -11.29 16.22
C SER A 69 0.96 -12.41 16.76
N GLN A 70 0.37 -13.51 17.23
CA GLN A 70 1.11 -14.70 17.67
C GLN A 70 1.92 -15.31 16.53
N LEU A 71 1.33 -15.42 15.33
CA LEU A 71 2.03 -15.89 14.14
C LEU A 71 3.19 -14.96 13.76
N SER A 72 2.99 -13.65 13.86
CA SER A 72 4.04 -12.64 13.62
C SER A 72 5.25 -12.84 14.53
N ILE A 73 4.99 -13.13 15.80
CA ILE A 73 6.02 -13.39 16.80
C ILE A 73 6.75 -14.70 16.50
N GLN A 74 6.03 -15.76 16.11
CA GLN A 74 6.64 -17.05 15.73
C GLN A 74 7.55 -16.91 14.50
N VAL A 75 7.07 -16.23 13.45
CA VAL A 75 7.87 -15.99 12.23
C VAL A 75 9.11 -15.16 12.54
N ALA A 76 8.97 -14.10 13.34
CA ALA A 76 10.10 -13.30 13.77
C ALA A 76 11.11 -14.15 14.57
N SER A 77 10.65 -14.96 15.52
CA SER A 77 11.51 -15.81 16.35
C SER A 77 12.27 -16.88 15.53
N ASP A 78 11.63 -17.51 14.55
CA ASP A 78 12.30 -18.47 13.66
C ASP A 78 13.37 -17.78 12.81
N PHE A 79 13.08 -16.56 12.34
CA PHE A 79 14.04 -15.74 11.60
C PHE A 79 15.26 -15.36 12.45
N GLU A 80 15.05 -14.86 13.68
CA GLU A 80 16.14 -14.55 14.63
C GLU A 80 17.01 -15.77 14.91
N THR A 81 16.39 -16.92 15.14
CA THR A 81 17.11 -18.16 15.45
C THR A 81 18.03 -18.55 14.28
N ARG A 82 17.57 -18.39 13.04
CA ARG A 82 18.35 -18.69 11.84
C ARG A 82 19.45 -17.66 11.56
N LEU A 83 19.22 -16.38 11.87
CA LEU A 83 20.26 -15.35 11.78
C LEU A 83 21.35 -15.57 12.83
N ASN A 84 21.00 -15.83 14.09
CA ASN A 84 21.99 -16.09 15.14
C ASN A 84 22.87 -17.32 14.86
N VAL A 85 22.36 -18.31 14.12
CA VAL A 85 23.15 -19.46 13.64
C VAL A 85 24.12 -19.06 12.51
N LYS A 86 23.85 -17.98 11.77
CA LYS A 86 24.63 -17.50 10.63
C LYS A 86 25.52 -16.28 10.91
N GLU A 87 25.18 -15.43 11.88
CA GLU A 87 25.75 -14.10 12.12
C GLU A 87 26.39 -13.96 13.51
N SER A 88 27.58 -14.53 13.70
CA SER A 88 28.46 -14.15 14.80
C SER A 88 29.10 -12.75 14.63
N THR A 89 28.54 -11.82 13.84
CA THR A 89 29.28 -10.58 13.48
C THR A 89 28.52 -9.27 13.19
N TYR A 90 27.18 -9.16 13.10
CA TYR A 90 26.53 -7.84 12.83
C TYR A 90 25.16 -7.68 13.53
N THR A 91 25.00 -6.63 14.36
CA THR A 91 23.86 -6.48 15.31
C THR A 91 22.90 -5.30 15.04
N LEU A 92 23.09 -4.51 13.98
CA LEU A 92 22.32 -3.26 13.78
C LEU A 92 21.20 -3.32 12.72
N VAL A 93 21.14 -4.36 11.87
CA VAL A 93 20.11 -4.51 10.79
C VAL A 93 18.80 -5.15 11.31
N ASP A 94 18.83 -5.63 12.55
CA ASP A 94 17.87 -6.60 13.06
C ASP A 94 16.52 -5.99 13.50
N ARG A 95 16.56 -4.88 14.26
CA ARG A 95 15.37 -4.27 14.87
C ARG A 95 14.38 -3.65 13.88
N SER A 96 14.84 -3.12 12.74
CA SER A 96 13.96 -2.55 11.71
C SER A 96 13.24 -3.65 10.94
N THR A 97 13.96 -4.73 10.64
CA THR A 97 13.45 -5.92 9.95
C THR A 97 12.38 -6.63 10.79
N GLN A 98 12.60 -6.76 12.10
CA GLN A 98 11.63 -7.35 13.03
C GLN A 98 10.31 -6.56 13.10
N LYS A 99 10.37 -5.23 13.19
CA LYS A 99 9.17 -4.37 13.19
C LYS A 99 8.40 -4.50 11.88
N GLN A 100 9.11 -4.54 10.75
CA GLN A 100 8.51 -4.71 9.43
C GLN A 100 7.82 -6.07 9.30
N ILE A 101 8.45 -7.16 9.73
CA ILE A 101 7.85 -8.50 9.73
C ILE A 101 6.55 -8.53 10.54
N ARG A 102 6.55 -7.93 11.74
CA ARG A 102 5.34 -7.87 12.60
C ARG A 102 4.19 -7.08 11.97
N SER A 103 4.49 -5.92 11.38
CA SER A 103 3.47 -5.10 10.71
C SER A 103 2.83 -5.82 9.52
N GLN A 104 3.61 -6.64 8.83
CA GLN A 104 3.23 -7.26 7.56
C GLN A 104 2.44 -8.56 7.74
N VAL A 105 2.79 -9.39 8.72
CA VAL A 105 2.01 -10.61 9.06
C VAL A 105 0.62 -10.26 9.60
N SER A 106 0.44 -9.05 10.14
CA SER A 106 -0.87 -8.53 10.56
C SER A 106 -1.84 -8.27 9.39
N GLU A 107 -1.36 -8.26 8.13
CA GLU A 107 -2.20 -8.07 6.93
C GLU A 107 -2.78 -9.39 6.38
N ILE A 108 -2.40 -10.55 6.93
CA ILE A 108 -2.92 -11.84 6.47
C ILE A 108 -4.39 -11.96 6.81
N THR A 109 -5.18 -12.34 5.80
CA THR A 109 -6.59 -12.66 6.01
C THR A 109 -6.73 -14.14 6.36
N ILE A 110 -7.11 -14.43 7.61
CA ILE A 110 -7.43 -15.77 8.08
C ILE A 110 -8.92 -16.04 7.80
N GLN A 111 -9.21 -16.95 6.88
CA GLN A 111 -10.59 -17.27 6.47
C GLN A 111 -11.15 -18.46 7.24
N ASP A 112 -10.36 -19.52 7.38
CA ASP A 112 -10.77 -20.77 8.04
C ASP A 112 -10.44 -20.74 9.53
N TYR A 113 -11.42 -20.30 10.33
CA TYR A 113 -11.37 -20.33 11.79
C TYR A 113 -12.63 -20.97 12.37
N GLN A 114 -12.47 -21.56 13.55
CA GLN A 114 -13.57 -22.07 14.35
C GLN A 114 -13.80 -21.15 15.54
N VAL A 115 -15.05 -20.75 15.75
CA VAL A 115 -15.46 -20.03 16.95
C VAL A 115 -15.72 -21.07 18.04
N LEU A 116 -14.85 -21.15 19.04
CA LEU A 116 -15.02 -22.08 20.16
C LEU A 116 -16.00 -21.51 21.18
N GLU A 117 -15.79 -20.26 21.58
CA GLU A 117 -16.63 -19.57 22.57
C GLU A 117 -16.87 -18.12 22.15
N VAL A 118 -18.08 -17.63 22.41
CA VAL A 118 -18.39 -16.19 22.38
C VAL A 118 -19.36 -15.89 23.50
N GLU A 119 -19.02 -14.87 24.29
CA GLU A 119 -19.85 -14.46 25.42
C GLU A 119 -20.04 -12.94 25.44
N ARG A 120 -21.24 -12.51 25.81
CA ARG A 120 -21.56 -11.11 26.11
C ARG A 120 -21.43 -10.90 27.61
N LEU A 121 -20.52 -10.01 28.03
CA LEU A 121 -20.29 -9.69 29.45
C LEU A 121 -21.14 -8.52 29.93
N SER A 122 -21.38 -7.54 29.06
CA SER A 122 -22.21 -6.36 29.33
C SER A 122 -22.91 -5.89 28.04
N TYR A 123 -23.62 -4.76 28.10
CA TYR A 123 -24.33 -4.22 26.94
C TYR A 123 -23.43 -4.05 25.69
N ASP A 124 -22.19 -3.62 25.88
CA ASP A 124 -21.21 -3.25 24.86
C ASP A 124 -19.88 -3.98 25.01
N LYS A 125 -19.89 -5.18 25.61
CA LYS A 125 -18.68 -5.98 25.82
C LYS A 125 -18.92 -7.43 25.45
N TYR A 126 -18.22 -7.88 24.42
CA TYR A 126 -18.18 -9.24 23.94
C TYR A 126 -16.77 -9.76 23.98
N VAL A 127 -16.63 -11.04 24.28
CA VAL A 127 -15.35 -11.74 24.27
C VAL A 127 -15.49 -13.01 23.44
N ALA A 128 -14.45 -13.33 22.68
CA ALA A 128 -14.44 -14.45 21.76
C ALA A 128 -13.15 -15.26 21.91
N LEU A 129 -13.26 -16.57 21.72
CA LEU A 129 -12.15 -17.51 21.60
C LEU A 129 -12.26 -18.23 20.26
N LEU A 130 -11.18 -18.17 19.50
CA LEU A 130 -11.08 -18.80 18.19
C LEU A 130 -9.99 -19.86 18.18
N GLU A 131 -10.17 -20.83 17.28
CA GLU A 131 -9.17 -21.82 16.90
C GLU A 131 -8.93 -21.77 15.39
N VAL A 132 -7.66 -21.81 14.99
CA VAL A 132 -7.24 -21.94 13.60
C VAL A 132 -6.34 -23.16 13.47
N SER A 133 -6.70 -24.09 12.59
CA SER A 133 -5.85 -25.25 12.32
C SER A 133 -4.66 -24.82 11.45
N LYS A 134 -3.42 -25.03 11.94
CA LYS A 134 -2.19 -24.69 11.21
C LYS A 134 -2.10 -25.38 9.85
N ARG A 135 -2.58 -26.62 9.75
CA ARG A 135 -2.57 -27.39 8.49
C ARG A 135 -3.48 -26.77 7.43
N LYS A 136 -4.71 -26.40 7.80
CA LYS A 136 -5.65 -25.71 6.90
C LYS A 136 -5.08 -24.36 6.48
N LEU A 137 -4.66 -23.55 7.44
CA LEU A 137 -4.01 -22.25 7.17
C LEU A 137 -2.81 -22.40 6.21
N PHE A 138 -1.95 -23.40 6.43
CA PHE A 138 -0.84 -23.68 5.52
C PHE A 138 -1.32 -24.02 4.10
N ASN A 139 -2.32 -24.88 3.97
CA ASN A 139 -2.86 -25.27 2.67
C ASN A 139 -3.50 -24.09 1.94
N ASP A 140 -4.25 -23.23 2.64
CA ASP A 140 -4.92 -22.08 2.07
C ASP A 140 -3.90 -21.04 1.57
N LEU A 141 -2.91 -20.69 2.41
CA LEU A 141 -1.84 -19.79 2.04
C LEU A 141 -1.00 -20.34 0.88
N LYS A 142 -0.73 -21.66 0.88
CA LYS A 142 0.00 -22.31 -0.21
C LYS A 142 -0.79 -22.23 -1.52
N LEU A 143 -2.10 -22.46 -1.48
CA LEU A 143 -2.96 -22.35 -2.65
C LEU A 143 -3.00 -20.92 -3.19
N GLN A 144 -3.10 -19.91 -2.32
CA GLN A 144 -3.05 -18.50 -2.71
C GLN A 144 -1.73 -18.14 -3.42
N VAL A 145 -0.60 -18.55 -2.85
CA VAL A 145 0.74 -18.39 -3.47
C VAL A 145 0.80 -19.09 -4.83
N GLN A 146 0.29 -20.32 -4.94
CA GLN A 146 0.26 -21.06 -6.21
C GLN A 146 -0.57 -20.34 -7.27
N GLN A 147 -1.75 -19.85 -6.92
CA GLN A 147 -2.62 -19.10 -7.82
C GLN A 147 -1.94 -17.81 -8.30
N GLN A 148 -1.29 -17.07 -7.40
CA GLN A 148 -0.57 -15.85 -7.77
C GLN A 148 0.59 -16.13 -8.74
N VAL A 149 1.36 -17.20 -8.51
CA VAL A 149 2.40 -17.64 -9.46
C VAL A 149 1.80 -17.98 -10.82
N SER A 150 0.74 -18.80 -10.86
CA SER A 150 0.11 -19.20 -12.11
C SER A 150 -0.44 -18.01 -12.91
N LEU A 151 -1.07 -17.04 -12.24
CA LEU A 151 -1.59 -15.82 -12.86
C LEU A 151 -0.48 -14.97 -13.46
N LEU A 152 0.61 -14.74 -12.71
CA LEU A 152 1.72 -13.93 -13.16
C LEU A 152 2.52 -14.61 -14.28
N THR A 153 2.77 -15.92 -14.19
CA THR A 153 3.42 -16.68 -15.26
C THR A 153 2.58 -16.66 -16.55
N ALA A 154 1.26 -16.78 -16.46
CA ALA A 154 0.39 -16.65 -17.63
C ALA A 154 0.41 -15.21 -18.19
N ALA A 155 0.42 -14.19 -17.34
CA ALA A 155 0.51 -12.80 -17.78
C ALA A 155 1.86 -12.46 -18.43
N GLU A 156 2.93 -13.07 -17.95
CA GLU A 156 4.29 -12.95 -18.49
C GLU A 156 4.39 -13.57 -19.90
N GLN A 157 3.80 -14.75 -20.13
CA GLN A 157 3.76 -15.40 -21.45
C GLN A 157 3.03 -14.57 -22.51
N ASN A 158 2.11 -13.70 -22.09
CA ASN A 158 1.36 -12.81 -22.98
C ASN A 158 2.05 -11.45 -23.21
N GLN A 159 3.24 -11.22 -22.62
CA GLN A 159 3.97 -9.97 -22.84
C GLN A 159 4.60 -9.91 -24.23
N SER A 160 4.63 -8.71 -24.81
CA SER A 160 5.31 -8.48 -26.08
C SER A 160 6.83 -8.53 -25.88
N PRO A 161 7.56 -9.48 -26.51
CA PRO A 161 8.99 -9.70 -26.26
C PRO A 161 9.88 -8.55 -26.73
N ASN A 162 9.36 -7.63 -27.55
CA ASN A 162 10.18 -6.63 -28.23
C ASN A 162 10.21 -5.25 -27.54
N ASN A 163 9.45 -5.03 -26.47
CA ASN A 163 9.37 -3.72 -25.82
C ASN A 163 9.94 -3.75 -24.39
N ALA A 164 11.18 -3.29 -24.24
CA ALA A 164 11.89 -3.32 -22.97
C ALA A 164 11.25 -2.46 -21.87
N LEU A 165 10.72 -1.27 -22.20
CA LEU A 165 10.07 -0.40 -21.22
C LEU A 165 8.75 -1.02 -20.74
N VAL A 166 7.92 -1.52 -21.65
CA VAL A 166 6.64 -2.15 -21.29
C VAL A 166 6.88 -3.40 -20.42
N GLN A 167 7.84 -4.25 -20.77
CA GLN A 167 8.20 -5.39 -19.94
C GLN A 167 8.73 -4.96 -18.57
N TYR A 168 9.59 -3.94 -18.53
CA TYR A 168 10.10 -3.42 -17.26
C TYR A 168 8.96 -2.96 -16.35
N LEU A 169 8.01 -2.20 -16.91
CA LEU A 169 6.81 -1.76 -16.19
C LEU A 169 5.98 -2.96 -15.71
N PHE A 170 5.81 -4.00 -16.53
CA PHE A 170 5.14 -5.24 -16.13
C PHE A 170 5.81 -5.89 -14.92
N TYR A 171 7.13 -6.12 -14.96
CA TYR A 171 7.84 -6.76 -13.84
C TYR A 171 7.82 -5.88 -12.58
N GLN A 172 7.98 -4.56 -12.69
CA GLN A 172 7.89 -3.65 -11.54
C GLN A 172 6.50 -3.66 -10.90
N ASN A 173 5.43 -3.57 -11.70
CA ASN A 173 4.06 -3.68 -11.21
C ASN A 173 3.81 -5.04 -10.53
N SER A 174 4.36 -6.12 -11.11
CA SER A 174 4.23 -7.46 -10.56
C SER A 174 4.95 -7.60 -9.22
N LEU A 175 6.18 -7.07 -9.09
CA LEU A 175 6.93 -7.04 -7.83
C LEU A 175 6.20 -6.30 -6.72
N ASP A 176 5.45 -5.25 -7.07
CA ASP A 176 4.59 -4.52 -6.14
C ASP A 176 3.50 -5.42 -5.55
N SER A 177 2.88 -6.27 -6.39
CA SER A 177 1.89 -7.26 -5.96
C SER A 177 2.50 -8.44 -5.18
N LEU A 178 3.81 -8.66 -5.30
CA LEU A 178 4.54 -9.75 -4.66
C LEU A 178 5.14 -9.38 -3.29
N LYS A 179 4.92 -8.15 -2.79
CA LYS A 179 5.39 -7.76 -1.45
C LYS A 179 4.82 -8.64 -0.33
N THR A 180 3.53 -8.98 -0.41
CA THR A 180 2.85 -9.89 0.53
C THR A 180 3.19 -11.36 0.29
N PHE A 181 3.67 -11.69 -0.90
CA PHE A 181 4.06 -13.05 -1.29
C PHE A 181 5.27 -13.54 -0.50
N GLU A 182 6.35 -12.75 -0.41
CA GLU A 182 7.55 -13.13 0.34
C GLU A 182 7.24 -13.40 1.83
N GLN A 183 6.35 -12.59 2.41
CA GLN A 183 5.90 -12.77 3.79
C GLN A 183 5.14 -14.10 3.92
N THR A 184 4.20 -14.34 3.01
CA THR A 184 3.42 -15.59 2.96
C THR A 184 4.35 -16.81 2.91
N LEU A 185 5.45 -16.75 2.16
CA LEU A 185 6.46 -17.81 2.16
C LEU A 185 7.10 -18.03 3.55
N ARG A 186 7.43 -16.96 4.28
CA ARG A 186 8.01 -17.07 5.65
C ARG A 186 7.02 -17.71 6.63
N ILE A 187 5.74 -17.37 6.51
CA ILE A 187 4.66 -17.98 7.29
C ILE A 187 4.52 -19.46 6.94
N LEU A 188 4.52 -19.81 5.66
CA LEU A 188 4.46 -21.20 5.21
C LEU A 188 5.63 -22.02 5.78
N GLU A 189 6.85 -21.47 5.78
CA GLU A 189 8.03 -22.11 6.37
C GLU A 189 7.90 -22.27 7.89
N THR A 190 7.31 -21.30 8.59
CA THR A 190 7.06 -21.38 10.04
C THR A 190 5.99 -22.43 10.37
N LEU A 191 4.91 -22.47 9.58
CA LEU A 191 3.81 -23.43 9.77
C LEU A 191 4.22 -24.86 9.39
N ASN A 192 5.14 -25.03 8.45
CA ASN A 192 5.69 -26.33 8.05
C ASN A 192 7.15 -26.23 7.57
N PRO A 193 8.14 -26.39 8.49
CA PRO A 193 9.56 -26.23 8.17
C PRO A 193 10.13 -27.28 7.20
N THR A 194 9.42 -28.39 6.97
CA THR A 194 9.89 -29.49 6.12
C THR A 194 9.58 -29.28 4.64
N VAL A 195 8.65 -28.37 4.32
CA VAL A 195 8.27 -28.11 2.93
C VAL A 195 9.30 -27.21 2.25
N SER A 196 9.83 -27.66 1.12
CA SER A 196 10.66 -26.82 0.26
C SER A 196 9.82 -25.72 -0.41
N LEU A 197 10.22 -24.47 -0.21
CA LEU A 197 9.65 -23.30 -0.86
C LEU A 197 10.59 -22.72 -1.94
N GLN A 198 11.58 -23.50 -2.38
CA GLN A 198 12.65 -23.03 -3.24
C GLN A 198 12.14 -22.54 -4.62
N SER A 199 11.15 -23.22 -5.20
CA SER A 199 10.55 -22.82 -6.47
C SER A 199 9.90 -21.44 -6.40
N TYR A 200 9.22 -21.12 -5.30
CA TYR A 200 8.63 -19.80 -5.07
C TYR A 200 9.68 -18.71 -4.87
N ARG A 201 10.79 -19.03 -4.19
CA ARG A 201 11.92 -18.10 -4.05
C ARG A 201 12.60 -17.84 -5.41
N GLN A 202 12.80 -18.87 -6.21
CA GLN A 202 13.33 -18.74 -7.57
C GLN A 202 12.41 -17.90 -8.46
N PHE A 203 11.09 -18.06 -8.33
CA PHE A 203 10.10 -17.22 -9.02
C PHE A 203 10.27 -15.73 -8.66
N LEU A 204 10.40 -15.38 -7.37
CA LEU A 204 10.68 -14.00 -6.95
C LEU A 204 11.98 -13.46 -7.54
N THR A 205 13.07 -14.25 -7.44
CA THR A 205 14.38 -13.86 -7.96
C THR A 205 14.34 -13.67 -9.48
N HIS A 206 13.60 -14.49 -10.22
CA HIS A 206 13.38 -14.31 -11.65
C HIS A 206 12.77 -12.93 -11.96
N TYR A 207 11.68 -12.55 -11.30
CA TYR A 207 11.02 -11.25 -11.52
C TYR A 207 11.93 -10.07 -11.17
N GLN A 208 12.69 -10.15 -10.08
CA GLN A 208 13.67 -9.14 -9.69
C GLN A 208 14.79 -9.00 -10.74
N ASN A 209 15.33 -10.11 -11.20
CA ASN A 209 16.41 -10.14 -12.18
C ASN A 209 15.95 -9.59 -13.53
N GLN A 210 14.77 -9.98 -14.02
CA GLN A 210 14.19 -9.44 -15.26
C GLN A 210 14.00 -7.93 -15.18
N ALA A 211 13.43 -7.43 -14.08
CA ALA A 211 13.28 -5.98 -13.88
C ALA A 211 14.63 -5.24 -13.91
N ASN A 212 15.64 -5.77 -13.24
CA ASN A 212 16.98 -5.16 -13.19
C ASN A 212 17.69 -5.21 -14.54
N GLN A 213 17.60 -6.34 -15.26
CA GLN A 213 18.17 -6.50 -16.59
C GLN A 213 17.55 -5.50 -17.56
N LEU A 214 16.22 -5.44 -17.62
CA LEU A 214 15.50 -4.52 -18.51
C LEU A 214 15.82 -3.05 -18.17
N LYS A 215 15.88 -2.70 -16.88
CA LYS A 215 16.29 -1.36 -16.44
C LYS A 215 17.64 -0.93 -17.01
N SER A 216 18.61 -1.85 -17.05
CA SER A 216 19.95 -1.58 -17.60
C SER A 216 19.98 -1.43 -19.13
N GLN A 217 18.98 -1.99 -19.82
CA GLN A 217 18.83 -1.93 -21.28
C GLN A 217 18.07 -0.68 -21.73
N ILE A 218 17.22 -0.12 -20.88
CA ILE A 218 16.45 1.09 -21.19
C ILE A 218 17.39 2.30 -21.22
N GLN A 219 17.47 2.93 -22.39
CA GLN A 219 18.08 4.23 -22.58
C GLN A 219 16.99 5.24 -22.91
N TRP A 220 16.87 6.27 -22.07
CA TRP A 220 15.90 7.35 -22.27
C TRP A 220 16.47 8.41 -23.17
N GLU A 221 15.64 8.90 -24.08
CA GLU A 221 15.91 10.10 -24.84
C GLU A 221 14.86 11.15 -24.52
N ILE A 222 15.23 12.42 -24.57
CA ILE A 222 14.30 13.51 -24.27
C ILE A 222 14.11 14.35 -25.52
N GLU A 223 12.92 14.29 -26.08
CA GLU A 223 12.47 15.14 -27.18
C GLU A 223 11.72 16.33 -26.58
N ALA A 224 12.10 17.56 -26.92
CA ALA A 224 11.48 18.75 -26.34
C ALA A 224 11.23 19.82 -27.41
N ASP A 225 10.05 20.44 -27.38
CA ASP A 225 9.80 21.66 -28.14
C ASP A 225 10.68 22.82 -27.64
N GLN A 226 10.77 23.89 -28.42
CA GLN A 226 11.63 25.04 -28.11
C GLN A 226 11.39 25.60 -26.68
N PRO A 227 10.15 25.82 -26.21
CA PRO A 227 9.92 26.30 -24.86
C PRO A 227 10.26 25.27 -23.76
N SER A 228 10.19 23.97 -24.05
CA SER A 228 10.48 22.91 -23.08
C SER A 228 11.97 22.63 -22.90
N GLN A 229 12.85 23.15 -23.76
CA GLN A 229 14.31 22.93 -23.66
C GLN A 229 14.88 23.28 -22.28
N LYS A 230 14.30 24.29 -21.61
CA LYS A 230 14.67 24.71 -20.24
C LYS A 230 14.44 23.63 -19.17
N TRP A 231 13.59 22.63 -19.44
CA TRP A 231 13.20 21.59 -18.49
C TRP A 231 13.93 20.27 -18.71
N VAL A 232 14.58 20.09 -19.87
CA VAL A 232 15.23 18.84 -20.26
C VAL A 232 16.19 18.35 -19.18
N SER A 233 17.10 19.20 -18.72
CA SER A 233 18.12 18.82 -17.73
C SER A 233 17.52 18.37 -16.38
N LEU A 234 16.37 18.91 -15.97
CA LEU A 234 15.68 18.49 -14.76
C LEU A 234 15.15 17.06 -14.89
N ILE A 235 14.56 16.74 -16.05
CA ILE A 235 14.04 15.39 -16.33
C ILE A 235 15.19 14.40 -16.51
N GLN A 236 16.26 14.77 -17.24
CA GLN A 236 17.46 13.94 -17.38
C GLN A 236 18.04 13.59 -16.00
N HIS A 237 18.23 14.61 -15.15
CA HIS A 237 18.78 14.41 -13.81
C HIS A 237 17.91 13.48 -12.98
N ALA A 238 16.59 13.66 -13.00
CA ALA A 238 15.66 12.85 -12.24
C ALA A 238 15.63 11.37 -12.72
N LEU A 239 15.72 11.12 -14.02
CA LEU A 239 15.85 9.77 -14.58
C LEU A 239 17.19 9.12 -14.20
N SER A 240 18.28 9.88 -14.28
CA SER A 240 19.61 9.40 -13.87
C SER A 240 19.70 9.10 -12.37
N GLN A 241 19.06 9.90 -11.51
CA GLN A 241 18.96 9.61 -10.08
C GLN A 241 18.21 8.30 -9.79
N LYS A 242 17.27 7.91 -10.65
CA LYS A 242 16.62 6.60 -10.60
C LYS A 242 17.49 5.46 -11.14
N GLY A 243 18.68 5.75 -11.65
CA GLY A 243 19.61 4.75 -12.16
C GLY A 243 19.35 4.35 -13.62
N PHE A 244 18.60 5.14 -14.38
CA PHE A 244 18.46 4.92 -15.82
C PHE A 244 19.58 5.60 -16.62
N ARG A 245 19.89 5.02 -17.77
CA ARG A 245 20.72 5.65 -18.79
C ARG A 245 19.90 6.70 -19.54
N VAL A 246 20.49 7.86 -19.77
CA VAL A 246 19.86 8.95 -20.50
C VAL A 246 20.82 9.38 -21.61
N ALA A 247 20.36 9.34 -22.86
CA ALA A 247 21.15 9.76 -24.00
C ALA A 247 21.32 11.28 -24.01
N THR A 248 22.43 11.73 -24.56
CA THR A 248 22.74 13.16 -24.75
C THR A 248 22.14 13.74 -26.03
N SER A 249 21.70 12.89 -26.96
CA SER A 249 21.08 13.28 -28.23
C SER A 249 19.95 12.34 -28.60
N VAL A 250 18.96 12.86 -29.33
CA VAL A 250 17.84 12.06 -29.84
C VAL A 250 18.24 11.35 -31.14
N ALA A 251 18.15 10.02 -31.18
CA ALA A 251 18.32 9.23 -32.40
C ALA A 251 16.99 9.12 -33.18
N SER A 252 17.06 8.75 -34.46
CA SER A 252 15.84 8.62 -35.28
C SER A 252 15.01 7.37 -34.97
N ASN A 253 15.59 6.36 -34.29
CA ASN A 253 14.98 5.06 -34.00
C ASN A 253 14.92 4.73 -32.49
N SER A 254 14.71 5.75 -31.68
CA SER A 254 14.80 5.65 -30.23
C SER A 254 13.69 4.79 -29.66
N ALA A 255 14.07 3.70 -28.99
CA ALA A 255 13.12 2.76 -28.43
C ALA A 255 12.34 3.33 -27.23
N THR A 256 12.85 4.36 -26.55
CA THR A 256 12.21 4.96 -25.37
C THR A 256 12.46 6.47 -25.30
N VAL A 257 11.38 7.27 -25.36
CA VAL A 257 11.44 8.74 -25.46
C VAL A 257 10.52 9.38 -24.42
N VAL A 258 11.02 10.38 -23.69
CA VAL A 258 10.20 11.36 -22.97
C VAL A 258 10.01 12.56 -23.88
N ARG A 259 8.77 12.82 -24.30
CA ARG A 259 8.43 13.97 -25.11
C ARG A 259 7.85 15.08 -24.23
N LEU A 260 8.45 16.26 -24.31
CA LEU A 260 8.06 17.45 -23.56
C LEU A 260 7.47 18.49 -24.50
N ARG A 261 6.24 18.93 -24.22
CA ARG A 261 5.57 20.01 -24.94
C ARG A 261 5.03 21.05 -23.95
N THR A 262 5.35 22.31 -24.18
CA THR A 262 4.99 23.39 -23.26
C THR A 262 4.04 24.37 -23.93
N GLN A 263 2.90 24.61 -23.27
CA GLN A 263 2.05 25.76 -23.56
C GLN A 263 2.37 26.85 -22.53
N LEU A 264 2.87 28.00 -23.02
CA LEU A 264 3.21 29.15 -22.20
C LEU A 264 2.20 30.27 -22.42
N ASN A 265 1.49 30.63 -21.35
CA ASN A 265 0.68 31.83 -21.29
C ASN A 265 1.35 32.84 -20.35
N SER A 266 1.58 34.06 -20.85
CA SER A 266 2.14 35.15 -20.04
C SER A 266 1.13 36.26 -19.84
N SER A 267 1.20 36.93 -18.69
CA SER A 267 0.39 38.11 -18.38
C SER A 267 1.14 39.02 -17.43
N GLN A 268 0.74 40.28 -17.34
CA GLN A 268 1.26 41.22 -16.34
C GLN A 268 0.13 41.72 -15.45
N ALA A 269 0.38 41.81 -14.15
CA ALA A 269 -0.56 42.38 -13.18
C ALA A 269 0.20 42.93 -11.97
N TYR A 270 -0.19 44.10 -11.48
CA TYR A 270 0.38 44.74 -10.27
C TYR A 270 1.92 44.81 -10.27
N GLY A 271 2.54 45.11 -11.41
CA GLY A 271 4.00 45.17 -11.55
C GLY A 271 4.70 43.80 -11.59
N PHE A 272 3.96 42.69 -11.61
CA PHE A 272 4.51 41.35 -11.78
C PHE A 272 4.33 40.84 -13.21
N HIS A 273 5.38 40.21 -13.73
CA HIS A 273 5.29 39.27 -14.85
C HIS A 273 4.83 37.91 -14.30
N ILE A 274 3.79 37.34 -14.89
CA ILE A 274 3.20 36.06 -14.50
C ILE A 274 3.33 35.09 -15.67
N ALA A 275 4.00 33.97 -15.44
CA ALA A 275 4.08 32.84 -16.37
C ALA A 275 3.16 31.72 -15.89
N ARG A 276 2.26 31.26 -16.76
CA ARG A 276 1.44 30.04 -16.59
C ARG A 276 1.92 29.03 -17.62
N VAL A 277 2.45 27.91 -17.14
CA VAL A 277 3.03 26.86 -17.96
C VAL A 277 2.16 25.62 -17.82
N VAL A 278 1.74 25.06 -18.95
CA VAL A 278 1.21 23.70 -19.03
C VAL A 278 2.28 22.85 -19.69
N LEU A 279 2.92 21.98 -18.91
CA LEU A 279 3.92 21.05 -19.39
C LEU A 279 3.25 19.70 -19.63
N ASN A 280 3.15 19.31 -20.89
CA ASN A 280 2.70 17.99 -21.30
C ASN A 280 3.91 17.08 -21.45
N ILE A 281 3.85 15.92 -20.81
CA ILE A 281 4.88 14.91 -20.78
C ILE A 281 4.28 13.64 -21.35
N ASP A 282 4.77 13.17 -22.49
CA ASP A 282 4.37 11.89 -23.09
C ASP A 282 5.54 10.91 -23.02
N ILE A 283 5.28 9.69 -22.59
CA ILE A 283 6.25 8.59 -22.58
C ILE A 283 5.95 7.69 -23.75
N LEU A 284 6.92 7.58 -24.65
CA LEU A 284 6.82 6.79 -25.87
C LEU A 284 7.77 5.60 -25.76
N SER A 285 7.29 4.43 -26.13
CA SER A 285 8.13 3.26 -26.36
C SER A 285 7.90 2.72 -27.76
N GLN A 286 8.95 2.68 -28.56
CA GLN A 286 8.89 2.31 -29.98
C GLN A 286 7.83 3.12 -30.75
N GLY A 287 7.71 4.42 -30.41
CA GLY A 287 6.74 5.34 -31.02
C GLY A 287 5.30 5.26 -30.46
N ILE A 288 4.99 4.27 -29.62
CA ILE A 288 3.66 4.11 -29.00
C ILE A 288 3.65 4.80 -27.64
N SER A 289 2.62 5.60 -27.35
CA SER A 289 2.43 6.18 -26.01
C SER A 289 2.10 5.08 -25.00
N VAL A 290 2.93 4.98 -23.96
CA VAL A 290 2.77 4.03 -22.86
C VAL A 290 2.39 4.71 -21.54
N GLY A 291 2.34 6.04 -21.54
CA GLY A 291 1.99 6.86 -20.40
C GLY A 291 2.29 8.33 -20.64
N GLY A 292 1.98 9.15 -19.65
CA GLY A 292 2.19 10.59 -19.70
C GLY A 292 1.48 11.32 -18.59
N ASN A 293 1.79 12.60 -18.44
CA ASN A 293 1.16 13.48 -17.47
C ASN A 293 1.12 14.92 -17.98
N GLN A 294 0.23 15.71 -17.40
CA GLN A 294 0.12 17.13 -17.65
C GLN A 294 0.28 17.90 -16.35
N ILE A 295 1.28 18.80 -16.30
CA ILE A 295 1.60 19.56 -15.10
C ILE A 295 1.32 21.03 -15.33
N HIS A 296 0.52 21.60 -14.42
CA HIS A 296 0.22 23.02 -14.39
C HIS A 296 1.14 23.73 -13.41
N LEU A 297 1.95 24.65 -13.92
CA LEU A 297 2.89 25.42 -13.13
C LEU A 297 2.63 26.92 -13.31
N LYS A 298 2.86 27.66 -12.23
CA LYS A 298 2.75 29.13 -12.22
C LYS A 298 3.98 29.74 -11.57
N GLY A 299 4.61 30.68 -12.25
CA GLY A 299 5.69 31.50 -11.72
C GLY A 299 5.35 32.98 -11.84
N GLN A 300 5.90 33.78 -10.95
CA GLN A 300 5.75 35.22 -10.97
C GLN A 300 7.06 35.90 -10.56
N ALA A 301 7.37 37.04 -11.17
CA ALA A 301 8.54 37.84 -10.84
C ALA A 301 8.29 39.31 -11.19
N VAL A 302 8.95 40.22 -10.46
CA VAL A 302 8.83 41.67 -10.71
C VAL A 302 9.64 42.10 -11.93
N LYS A 303 10.82 41.50 -12.16
CA LYS A 303 11.79 42.02 -13.13
C LYS A 303 11.51 41.61 -14.56
N SER A 304 11.14 40.35 -14.80
CA SER A 304 10.97 39.83 -16.17
C SER A 304 10.18 38.53 -16.24
N LEU A 305 9.70 38.21 -17.44
CA LEU A 305 9.08 36.92 -17.75
C LEU A 305 10.06 35.75 -17.58
N ASP A 306 11.34 35.93 -17.94
CA ASP A 306 12.37 34.90 -17.77
C ASP A 306 12.59 34.56 -16.29
N GLN A 307 12.57 35.55 -15.41
CA GLN A 307 12.66 35.29 -13.97
C GLN A 307 11.40 34.57 -13.45
N ALA A 308 10.22 34.89 -14.00
CA ALA A 308 8.99 34.16 -13.67
C ALA A 308 9.08 32.69 -14.14
N LEU A 309 9.68 32.42 -15.31
CA LEU A 309 9.96 31.06 -15.79
C LEU A 309 11.01 30.33 -14.95
N ASN A 310 12.06 31.01 -14.47
CA ASN A 310 13.00 30.39 -13.53
C ASN A 310 12.30 29.97 -12.22
N ASN A 311 11.35 30.77 -11.74
CA ASN A 311 10.51 30.39 -10.60
C ASN A 311 9.59 29.20 -10.90
N VAL A 312 9.15 29.01 -12.16
CA VAL A 312 8.49 27.77 -12.61
C VAL A 312 9.46 26.59 -12.52
N ALA A 313 10.70 26.74 -12.98
CA ALA A 313 11.76 25.72 -12.92
C ALA A 313 11.94 25.19 -11.50
N THR A 314 12.08 26.11 -10.54
CA THR A 314 12.27 25.77 -9.13
C THR A 314 11.09 24.98 -8.57
N LYS A 315 9.87 25.32 -8.99
CA LYS A 315 8.67 24.57 -8.58
C LYS A 315 8.64 23.17 -9.18
N LEU A 316 8.97 23.01 -10.46
CA LEU A 316 9.08 21.70 -11.09
C LEU A 316 10.16 20.84 -10.41
N LYS A 317 11.34 21.41 -10.15
CA LYS A 317 12.41 20.74 -9.40
C LYS A 317 11.93 20.26 -8.03
N LYS A 318 11.24 21.12 -7.28
CA LYS A 318 10.66 20.75 -5.98
C LYS A 318 9.63 19.63 -6.10
N GLN A 319 8.78 19.64 -7.14
CA GLN A 319 7.86 18.53 -7.39
C GLN A 319 8.60 17.22 -7.69
N LEU A 320 9.64 17.25 -8.53
CA LEU A 320 10.49 16.08 -8.80
C LEU A 320 11.14 15.52 -7.54
N GLU A 321 11.61 16.39 -6.64
CA GLU A 321 12.23 15.99 -5.36
C GLU A 321 11.20 15.41 -4.36
N GLN A 322 9.99 15.96 -4.31
CA GLN A 322 8.97 15.57 -3.33
C GLN A 322 8.13 14.37 -3.77
N GLN A 323 7.79 14.31 -5.06
CA GLN A 323 6.87 13.33 -5.64
C GLN A 323 7.60 12.22 -6.41
N GLY A 324 8.86 12.46 -6.77
CA GLY A 324 9.64 11.58 -7.62
C GLY A 324 9.27 11.69 -9.11
N ILE A 325 10.16 11.20 -9.97
CA ILE A 325 9.98 11.24 -11.42
C ILE A 325 8.73 10.45 -11.88
N ASN A 326 8.41 9.34 -11.22
CA ASN A 326 7.30 8.44 -11.50
C ASN A 326 5.98 9.22 -11.60
N GLN A 327 5.66 10.00 -10.57
CA GLN A 327 4.44 10.82 -10.52
C GLN A 327 4.50 11.97 -11.54
N VAL A 328 5.66 12.60 -11.72
CA VAL A 328 5.84 13.71 -12.66
C VAL A 328 5.60 13.27 -14.10
N VAL A 329 6.13 12.12 -14.52
CA VAL A 329 5.97 11.62 -15.89
C VAL A 329 4.73 10.75 -16.12
N GLY A 330 3.96 10.48 -15.07
CA GLY A 330 2.71 9.72 -15.16
C GLY A 330 2.91 8.22 -15.34
N LEU A 331 4.00 7.67 -14.81
CA LEU A 331 4.24 6.23 -14.75
C LEU A 331 4.31 5.78 -13.30
N ARG A 332 3.49 4.77 -12.94
CA ARG A 332 3.44 4.27 -11.56
C ARG A 332 4.81 3.76 -11.08
N HIS A 333 5.57 3.09 -11.96
CA HIS A 333 6.89 2.53 -11.63
C HIS A 333 7.97 2.97 -12.64
N LEU A 334 9.02 3.59 -12.11
CA LEU A 334 10.31 3.90 -12.72
C LEU A 334 11.40 3.82 -11.64
#